data_AF-A0A7Y5NWT1-F1
#
_entry.id   AF-A0A7Y5NWT1-F1
#
_cell.length_a   1.000
_cell.length_b   1.000
_cell.length_c   1.000
_cell.angle_alpha   90.00
_cell.angle_beta   90.00
_cell.angle_gamma   90.00
#
_symmetry.space_group_name_H-M   'P 1'
#
loop_
_entity.id
_entity.type
_entity.pdbx_description
1 polymer ?
#
loop_
_entity_poly.entity_id
_entity_poly.type
_entity_poly.pdbx_seq_one_letter_code
_entity_poly.pdbx_strand_id
1 'polypeptide(L)'
;MGDEAKARDDEKRTGQRAPARSRRWMSIALALSALCAIGAAAWYFVNEPKLQRPAPGVDIRYTAVGFRLRKPPIVSPTEEYVGPDGQLVYLTQEQFRAANAAAGLPIPGFDRRIAAALAIEDPDAQSTELASIVESVPSTRDADFTAFAVYTLLSGALAAPPETPARAETKRRVDELIGCRFVPTKKSMLAFPKCSSPATLVPAYVMAGVGAVPLLVVLGALVFGGRRSRRAAT
;
A
#
# COMPACT_ATOMS: atom_id res chain seq x y z
N MET A 1 -7.91 79.79 -18.00
CA MET A 1 -8.79 78.74 -18.60
C MET A 1 -7.95 77.68 -19.34
N GLY A 2 -6.88 77.17 -18.73
CA GLY A 2 -5.96 76.22 -19.39
C GLY A 2 -5.62 74.96 -18.58
N ASP A 3 -6.00 74.89 -17.31
CA ASP A 3 -5.57 73.80 -16.41
C ASP A 3 -6.60 72.68 -16.25
N GLU A 4 -7.90 72.93 -16.50
CA GLU A 4 -8.94 71.90 -16.39
C GLU A 4 -8.98 70.91 -17.57
N ALA A 5 -8.45 71.31 -18.73
CA ALA A 5 -8.38 70.43 -19.90
C ALA A 5 -7.31 69.34 -19.75
N LYS A 6 -6.24 69.61 -19.01
CA LYS A 6 -5.12 68.68 -18.83
C LYS A 6 -5.46 67.56 -17.84
N ALA A 7 -6.24 67.86 -16.81
CA ALA A 7 -6.67 66.88 -15.81
C ALA A 7 -7.61 65.80 -16.39
N ARG A 8 -8.39 66.11 -17.43
CA ARG A 8 -9.29 65.14 -18.08
C ARG A 8 -8.58 64.16 -19.02
N ASP A 9 -7.40 64.49 -19.53
CA ASP A 9 -6.65 63.58 -20.40
C ASP A 9 -5.81 62.56 -19.61
N ASP A 10 -5.39 62.89 -18.38
CA ASP A 10 -4.64 61.96 -17.53
C ASP A 10 -5.53 60.85 -16.93
N GLU A 11 -6.83 61.11 -16.71
CA GLU A 11 -7.78 60.11 -16.20
C GLU A 11 -8.10 59.00 -17.23
N LYS A 12 -7.92 59.25 -18.53
CA LYS A 12 -8.11 58.22 -19.57
C LYS A 12 -6.93 57.25 -19.73
N ARG A 13 -5.76 57.55 -19.17
CA ARG A 13 -4.55 56.70 -19.33
C ARG A 13 -4.38 55.61 -18.27
N THR A 14 -5.14 55.64 -17.17
CA THR A 14 -5.05 54.64 -16.09
C THR A 14 -5.75 53.32 -16.41
N GLY A 15 -6.51 53.25 -17.51
CA GLY A 15 -7.07 52.02 -18.07
C GLY A 15 -6.05 51.18 -18.84
N GLN A 16 -4.82 51.06 -18.36
CA GLN A 16 -3.79 50.22 -18.98
C GLN A 16 -4.16 48.75 -18.74
N ARG A 17 -5.09 48.24 -19.55
CA ARG A 17 -5.49 46.83 -19.63
C ARG A 17 -4.22 46.01 -19.74
N ALA A 18 -3.98 45.14 -18.77
CA ALA A 18 -2.87 44.21 -18.79
C ALA A 18 -2.76 43.56 -20.19
N PRO A 19 -1.56 43.52 -20.80
CA PRO A 19 -1.42 43.13 -22.20
C PRO A 19 -2.01 41.73 -22.40
N ALA A 20 -2.89 41.56 -23.40
CA ALA A 20 -3.64 40.31 -23.66
C ALA A 20 -2.76 39.04 -23.73
N ARG A 21 -1.46 39.20 -24.01
CA ARG A 21 -0.44 38.15 -23.95
C ARG A 21 -0.26 37.55 -22.56
N SER A 22 -0.27 38.34 -21.48
CA SER A 22 -0.06 37.84 -20.11
C SER A 22 -1.21 36.95 -19.64
N ARG A 23 -2.45 37.29 -20.02
CA ARG A 23 -3.64 36.50 -19.69
C ARG A 23 -3.64 35.12 -20.36
N ARG A 24 -3.16 35.03 -21.61
CA ARG A 24 -2.99 33.76 -22.34
C ARG A 24 -1.94 32.85 -21.70
N TRP A 25 -0.79 33.40 -21.31
CA TRP A 25 0.24 32.63 -20.60
C TRP A 25 -0.23 32.14 -19.24
N MET A 26 -0.97 32.98 -18.51
CA MET A 26 -1.55 32.61 -17.21
C MET A 26 -2.58 31.49 -17.33
N SER A 27 -3.45 31.52 -18.34
CA SER A 27 -4.40 30.43 -18.59
C SER A 27 -3.72 29.13 -19.02
N ILE A 28 -2.65 29.21 -19.83
CA ILE A 28 -1.86 28.02 -20.22
C ILE A 28 -1.19 27.40 -18.99
N ALA A 29 -0.57 28.21 -18.14
CA ALA A 29 0.08 27.76 -16.92
C ALA A 29 -0.92 27.10 -15.94
N LEU A 30 -2.11 27.67 -15.79
CA LEU A 30 -3.19 27.08 -14.99
C LEU A 30 -3.70 25.76 -15.59
N ALA A 31 -3.90 25.70 -16.91
CA ALA A 31 -4.35 24.48 -17.59
C ALA A 31 -3.31 23.35 -17.46
N LEU A 32 -2.02 23.66 -17.63
CA LEU A 32 -0.93 22.70 -17.42
C LEU A 32 -0.87 22.20 -15.98
N SER A 33 -0.99 23.11 -15.00
CA SER A 33 -1.02 22.72 -13.58
C SER A 33 -2.20 21.81 -13.27
N ALA A 34 -3.40 22.13 -13.79
CA ALA A 34 -4.58 21.30 -13.63
C ALA A 34 -4.42 19.91 -14.27
N LEU A 35 -3.84 19.83 -15.48
CA LEU A 35 -3.55 18.56 -16.14
C LEU A 35 -2.56 17.71 -15.34
N CYS A 36 -1.49 18.32 -14.81
CA CYS A 36 -0.53 17.63 -13.95
C CYS A 36 -1.18 17.12 -12.64
N ALA A 37 -2.07 17.92 -12.03
CA ALA A 37 -2.80 17.52 -10.82
C ALA A 37 -3.76 16.35 -11.09
N ILE A 38 -4.50 16.39 -12.20
CA ILE A 38 -5.37 15.29 -12.64
C ILE A 38 -4.55 14.04 -12.93
N GLY A 39 -3.42 14.18 -13.63
CA GLY A 39 -2.50 13.07 -13.91
C GLY A 39 -1.93 12.43 -12.65
N ALA A 40 -1.52 13.24 -11.67
CA ALA A 40 -1.04 12.76 -10.38
C ALA A 40 -2.15 12.05 -9.58
N ALA A 41 -3.37 12.60 -9.57
CA ALA A 41 -4.52 11.98 -8.91
C ALA A 41 -4.90 10.65 -9.59
N ALA A 42 -4.99 10.62 -10.92
CA ALA A 42 -5.27 9.40 -11.68
C ALA A 42 -4.21 8.33 -11.42
N TRP A 43 -2.92 8.70 -11.44
CA TRP A 43 -1.84 7.78 -11.09
C TRP A 43 -1.99 7.26 -9.67
N TYR A 44 -2.32 8.13 -8.70
CA TYR A 44 -2.51 7.73 -7.30
C TYR A 44 -3.66 6.73 -7.18
N PHE A 45 -4.85 7.03 -7.69
CA PHE A 45 -6.00 6.12 -7.56
C PHE A 45 -5.78 4.77 -8.26
N VAL A 46 -5.03 4.73 -9.36
CA VAL A 46 -4.70 3.48 -10.06
C VAL A 46 -3.67 2.65 -9.29
N ASN A 47 -2.75 3.29 -8.58
CA ASN A 47 -1.63 2.62 -7.91
C ASN A 47 -1.78 2.51 -6.39
N GLU A 48 -2.73 3.19 -5.76
CA GLU A 48 -2.99 3.15 -4.32
C GLU A 48 -3.15 1.73 -3.78
N PRO A 49 -3.85 0.80 -4.47
CA PRO A 49 -3.94 -0.59 -4.01
C PRO A 49 -2.60 -1.35 -4.04
N LYS A 50 -1.64 -0.87 -4.85
CA LYS A 50 -0.30 -1.45 -5.03
C LYS A 50 0.75 -0.79 -4.13
N LEU A 51 0.43 0.34 -3.49
CA LEU A 51 1.33 0.99 -2.56
C LEU A 51 1.43 0.14 -1.30
N GLN A 52 2.65 0.00 -0.79
CA GLN A 52 2.88 -0.68 0.48
C GLN A 52 2.20 0.09 1.62
N ARG A 53 1.61 -0.66 2.55
CA ARG A 53 0.88 -0.13 3.71
C ARG A 53 1.59 -0.51 5.01
N PRO A 54 1.46 0.25 6.11
CA PRO A 54 1.99 -0.20 7.39
C PRO A 54 1.33 -1.52 7.79
N ALA A 55 2.13 -2.50 8.19
CA ALA A 55 1.58 -3.77 8.65
C ALA A 55 0.64 -3.60 9.84
N PRO A 56 -0.54 -4.23 9.84
CA PRO A 56 -1.49 -4.13 10.94
C PRO A 56 -0.95 -4.83 12.19
N GLY A 57 -1.42 -4.38 13.35
CA GLY A 57 -1.21 -5.11 14.59
C GLY A 57 -2.01 -6.42 14.57
N VAL A 58 -1.34 -7.54 14.79
CA VAL A 58 -1.99 -8.85 14.95
C VAL A 58 -1.79 -9.36 16.36
N ASP A 59 -2.74 -10.16 16.84
CA ASP A 59 -2.66 -10.79 18.16
C ASP A 59 -1.38 -11.65 18.24
N ILE A 60 -0.72 -11.60 19.41
CA ILE A 60 0.47 -12.38 19.70
C ILE A 60 0.25 -13.88 19.48
N ARG A 61 -0.98 -14.39 19.61
CA ARG A 61 -1.31 -15.80 19.36
C ARG A 61 -0.92 -16.25 17.95
N TYR A 62 -1.14 -15.43 16.92
CA TYR A 62 -0.81 -15.78 15.53
C TYR A 62 0.69 -15.89 15.34
N THR A 63 1.42 -14.93 15.91
CA THR A 63 2.88 -14.88 15.84
C THR A 63 3.52 -16.01 16.64
N ALA A 64 3.07 -16.23 17.88
CA ALA A 64 3.62 -17.25 18.77
C ALA A 64 3.39 -18.67 18.25
N VAL A 65 2.19 -18.97 17.76
CA VAL A 65 1.89 -20.27 17.15
C VAL A 65 2.66 -20.45 15.85
N GLY A 66 2.72 -19.43 14.99
CA GLY A 66 3.53 -19.48 13.79
C GLY A 66 5.00 -19.77 14.08
N PHE A 67 5.61 -19.13 15.08
CA PHE A 67 6.98 -19.46 15.47
C PHE A 67 7.18 -20.91 15.90
N ARG A 68 6.20 -21.52 16.58
CA ARG A 68 6.28 -22.92 17.01
C ARG A 68 6.20 -23.90 15.84
N LEU A 69 5.43 -23.57 14.80
CA LEU A 69 5.35 -24.37 13.57
C LEU A 69 6.67 -24.45 12.78
N ARG A 70 7.68 -23.63 13.09
CA ARG A 70 9.02 -23.74 12.47
C ARG A 70 9.74 -25.04 12.81
N LYS A 71 9.37 -25.68 13.91
CA LYS A 71 10.00 -26.92 14.36
C LYS A 71 9.07 -28.06 13.97
N PRO A 72 9.50 -29.00 13.11
CA PRO A 72 8.68 -30.16 12.80
C PRO A 72 8.45 -30.94 14.10
N PRO A 73 7.22 -31.36 14.36
CA PRO A 73 6.92 -32.18 15.50
C PRO A 73 7.61 -33.55 15.35
N ILE A 74 8.21 -34.06 16.44
CA ILE A 74 8.81 -35.40 16.52
C ILE A 74 7.75 -36.42 17.00
N VAL A 75 6.48 -36.03 17.01
CA VAL A 75 5.36 -36.82 17.52
C VAL A 75 4.35 -37.04 16.42
N SER A 76 3.73 -38.22 16.43
CA SER A 76 2.63 -38.53 15.52
C SER A 76 1.45 -37.56 15.74
N PRO A 77 0.74 -37.15 14.68
CA PRO A 77 -0.51 -36.41 14.79
C PRO A 77 -1.57 -37.22 15.55
N THR A 78 -2.21 -36.61 16.54
CA THR A 78 -3.23 -37.26 17.39
C THR A 78 -4.47 -36.40 17.62
N GLU A 79 -4.38 -35.09 17.38
CA GLU A 79 -5.48 -34.17 17.64
C GLU A 79 -6.45 -34.18 16.45
N GLU A 80 -7.71 -34.51 16.71
CA GLU A 80 -8.74 -34.55 15.67
C GLU A 80 -9.22 -33.14 15.31
N TYR A 81 -9.32 -32.85 14.01
CA TYR A 81 -9.87 -31.61 13.49
C TYR A 81 -10.77 -31.88 12.29
N VAL A 82 -11.86 -31.11 12.16
CA VAL A 82 -12.78 -31.24 11.02
C VAL A 82 -12.25 -30.43 9.84
N GLY A 83 -11.95 -31.12 8.74
CA GLY A 83 -11.53 -30.56 7.46
C GLY A 83 -12.66 -29.82 6.71
N PRO A 84 -12.35 -29.19 5.57
CA PRO A 84 -13.28 -28.34 4.85
C PRO A 84 -14.51 -29.10 4.34
N ASP A 85 -14.37 -30.37 3.98
CA ASP A 85 -15.44 -31.23 3.43
C ASP A 85 -16.07 -32.14 4.51
N GLY A 86 -15.77 -31.89 5.79
CA GLY A 86 -16.26 -32.70 6.91
C GLY A 86 -15.43 -33.96 7.20
N GLN A 87 -14.34 -34.20 6.47
CA GLN A 87 -13.37 -35.25 6.76
C GLN A 87 -12.63 -34.96 8.08
N LEU A 88 -12.32 -36.00 8.85
CA LEU A 88 -11.44 -35.85 10.02
C LEU A 88 -9.98 -35.85 9.56
N VAL A 89 -9.22 -34.85 9.98
CA VAL A 89 -7.76 -34.79 9.81
C VAL A 89 -7.09 -34.85 11.18
N TYR A 90 -5.93 -35.48 11.24
CA TYR A 90 -5.15 -35.60 12.45
C TYR A 90 -4.01 -34.59 12.42
N LEU A 91 -3.93 -33.78 13.46
CA LEU A 91 -2.94 -32.72 13.60
C LEU A 91 -2.04 -33.00 14.80
N THR A 92 -0.82 -32.49 14.73
CA THR A 92 0.00 -32.35 15.93
C THR A 92 -0.52 -31.20 16.79
N GLN A 93 -0.15 -31.17 18.07
CA GLN A 93 -0.66 -30.17 19.01
C GLN A 93 -0.45 -28.72 18.52
N GLU A 94 0.70 -28.40 17.92
CA GLU A 94 0.97 -27.04 17.42
C GLU A 94 0.20 -26.73 16.13
N GLN A 95 -0.03 -27.71 15.26
CA GLN A 95 -0.91 -27.55 14.09
C GLN A 95 -2.37 -27.36 14.51
N PHE A 96 -2.85 -28.11 15.51
CA PHE A 96 -4.17 -27.94 16.09
C PHE A 96 -4.36 -26.55 16.71
N ARG A 97 -3.35 -26.04 17.44
CA ARG A 97 -3.34 -24.67 17.95
C ARG A 97 -3.39 -23.64 16.81
N ALA A 98 -2.72 -23.91 15.69
CA ALA A 98 -2.74 -23.02 14.53
C ALA A 98 -4.11 -22.97 13.86
N ALA A 99 -4.75 -24.12 13.65
CA ALA A 99 -6.11 -24.19 13.12
C ALA A 99 -7.11 -23.45 14.04
N ASN A 100 -7.02 -23.64 15.36
CA ASN A 100 -7.86 -22.91 16.30
C ASN A 100 -7.58 -21.40 16.36
N ALA A 101 -6.32 -20.98 16.21
CA ALA A 101 -6.01 -19.55 16.09
C ALA A 101 -6.63 -18.96 14.82
N ALA A 102 -6.61 -19.72 13.72
CA ALA A 102 -7.25 -19.33 12.46
C ALA A 102 -8.77 -19.25 12.54
N ALA A 103 -9.43 -20.01 13.42
CA ALA A 103 -10.88 -19.94 13.62
C ALA A 103 -11.38 -18.56 14.09
N GLY A 104 -10.50 -17.74 14.67
CA GLY A 104 -10.83 -16.36 15.01
C GLY A 104 -10.54 -15.34 13.91
N LEU A 105 -10.18 -15.77 12.70
CA LEU A 105 -10.06 -14.87 11.54
C LEU A 105 -11.45 -14.60 10.92
N PRO A 106 -11.67 -13.44 10.28
CA PRO A 106 -12.97 -13.06 9.72
C PRO A 106 -13.28 -13.77 8.38
N ILE A 107 -12.73 -14.96 8.14
CA ILE A 107 -13.00 -15.75 6.94
C ILE A 107 -13.57 -17.11 7.40
N PRO A 108 -14.86 -17.40 7.12
CA PRO A 108 -15.46 -18.68 7.47
C PRO A 108 -14.74 -19.87 6.84
N GLY A 109 -14.53 -20.94 7.61
CA GLY A 109 -13.93 -22.20 7.13
C GLY A 109 -12.42 -22.14 6.85
N PHE A 110 -11.77 -21.01 7.14
CA PHE A 110 -10.34 -20.82 6.90
C PHE A 110 -9.49 -21.68 7.83
N ASP A 111 -9.96 -21.87 9.07
CA ASP A 111 -9.44 -22.81 10.06
C ASP A 111 -9.37 -24.25 9.52
N ARG A 112 -10.44 -24.70 8.87
CA ARG A 112 -10.53 -26.05 8.29
C ARG A 112 -9.61 -26.21 7.08
N ARG A 113 -9.51 -25.20 6.22
CA ARG A 113 -8.55 -25.19 5.10
C ARG A 113 -7.11 -25.24 5.60
N ILE A 114 -6.77 -24.46 6.63
CA ILE A 114 -5.45 -24.48 7.26
C ILE A 114 -5.18 -25.85 7.90
N ALA A 115 -6.14 -26.43 8.61
CA ALA A 115 -6.02 -27.77 9.17
C ALA A 115 -5.73 -28.81 8.08
N ALA A 116 -6.50 -28.82 7.00
CA ALA A 116 -6.28 -29.74 5.88
C ALA A 116 -4.90 -29.56 5.24
N ALA A 117 -4.45 -28.32 5.01
CA ALA A 117 -3.13 -28.04 4.46
C ALA A 117 -2.01 -28.50 5.42
N LEU A 118 -2.14 -28.26 6.73
CA LEU A 118 -1.16 -28.68 7.73
C LEU A 118 -1.10 -30.21 7.91
N ALA A 119 -2.17 -30.93 7.55
CA ALA A 119 -2.22 -32.39 7.61
C ALA A 119 -1.54 -33.07 6.40
N ILE A 120 -1.15 -32.33 5.35
CA ILE A 120 -0.46 -32.89 4.20
C ILE A 120 0.93 -33.38 4.62
N GLU A 121 1.22 -34.67 4.37
CA GLU A 121 2.49 -35.31 4.74
C GLU A 121 3.65 -34.88 3.84
N ASP A 122 3.40 -34.72 2.54
CA ASP A 122 4.42 -34.27 1.59
C ASP A 122 4.75 -32.79 1.83
N PRO A 123 6.00 -32.44 2.22
CA PRO A 123 6.35 -31.07 2.61
C PRO A 123 6.24 -30.06 1.45
N ASP A 124 6.43 -30.51 0.21
CA ASP A 124 6.33 -29.65 -0.98
C ASP A 124 4.86 -29.33 -1.30
N ALA A 125 3.99 -30.34 -1.34
CA ALA A 125 2.55 -30.17 -1.48
C ALA A 125 1.95 -29.35 -0.33
N GLN A 126 2.37 -29.61 0.91
CA GLN A 126 1.97 -28.82 2.07
C GLN A 126 2.33 -27.34 1.87
N SER A 127 3.57 -27.04 1.48
CA SER A 127 3.99 -25.65 1.28
C SER A 127 3.18 -24.95 0.18
N THR A 128 2.86 -25.68 -0.89
CA THR A 128 2.07 -25.17 -2.01
C THR A 128 0.66 -24.81 -1.55
N GLU A 129 0.02 -25.66 -0.74
CA GLU A 129 -1.31 -25.33 -0.24
C GLU A 129 -1.32 -24.25 0.83
N LEU A 130 -0.30 -24.21 1.70
CA LEU A 130 -0.17 -23.09 2.63
C LEU A 130 0.02 -21.75 1.91
N ALA A 131 0.78 -21.74 0.80
CA ALA A 131 0.92 -20.56 -0.04
C ALA A 131 -0.39 -20.19 -0.73
N SER A 132 -1.13 -21.16 -1.27
CA SER A 132 -2.45 -20.94 -1.91
C SER A 132 -3.43 -20.25 -0.94
N ILE A 133 -3.38 -20.63 0.34
CA ILE A 133 -4.18 -20.01 1.40
C ILE A 133 -3.82 -18.53 1.58
N VAL A 134 -2.52 -18.20 1.67
CA VAL A 134 -2.06 -16.81 1.79
C VAL A 134 -2.44 -15.99 0.54
N GLU A 135 -2.22 -16.56 -0.65
CA GLU A 135 -2.51 -15.94 -1.95
C GLU A 135 -4.01 -15.71 -2.15
N SER A 136 -4.87 -16.53 -1.55
CA SER A 136 -6.32 -16.38 -1.64
C SER A 136 -6.88 -15.18 -0.86
N VAL A 137 -6.08 -14.55 0.02
CA VAL A 137 -6.54 -13.39 0.78
C VAL A 137 -6.49 -12.13 -0.10
N PRO A 138 -7.62 -11.42 -0.32
CA PRO A 138 -7.65 -10.25 -1.19
C PRO A 138 -6.64 -9.18 -0.79
N SER A 139 -6.07 -8.47 -1.77
CA SER A 139 -5.11 -7.36 -1.56
C SER A 139 -5.77 -6.03 -1.13
N THR A 140 -7.03 -6.05 -0.72
CA THR A 140 -7.79 -4.87 -0.26
C THR A 140 -7.39 -4.45 1.16
N ARG A 141 -7.64 -3.19 1.52
CA ARG A 141 -7.36 -2.67 2.87
C ARG A 141 -8.14 -3.44 3.95
N ASP A 142 -9.39 -3.79 3.68
CA ASP A 142 -10.24 -4.51 4.64
C ASP A 142 -9.74 -5.93 4.95
N ALA A 143 -8.96 -6.51 4.03
CA ALA A 143 -8.35 -7.83 4.19
C ALA A 143 -6.91 -7.79 4.74
N ASP A 144 -6.34 -6.61 5.01
CA ASP A 144 -4.94 -6.48 5.45
C ASP A 144 -4.66 -7.18 6.77
N PHE A 145 -5.57 -7.03 7.74
CA PHE A 145 -5.46 -7.73 9.02
C PHE A 145 -5.37 -9.24 8.80
N THR A 146 -6.27 -9.79 7.99
CA THR A 146 -6.32 -11.22 7.72
C THR A 146 -5.08 -11.68 6.97
N ALA A 147 -4.66 -10.96 5.93
CA ALA A 147 -3.48 -11.32 5.14
C ALA A 147 -2.22 -11.38 6.02
N PHE A 148 -2.05 -10.37 6.89
CA PHE A 148 -0.91 -10.35 7.78
C PHE A 148 -1.02 -11.42 8.87
N ALA A 149 -2.20 -11.61 9.48
CA ALA A 149 -2.40 -12.65 10.49
C ALA A 149 -2.13 -14.06 9.94
N VAL A 150 -2.65 -14.37 8.75
CA VAL A 150 -2.42 -15.64 8.05
C VAL A 150 -0.95 -15.81 7.72
N TYR A 151 -0.28 -14.79 7.19
CA TYR A 151 1.16 -14.83 6.97
C TYR A 151 1.94 -15.11 8.25
N THR A 152 1.68 -14.37 9.34
CA THR A 152 2.39 -14.58 10.60
C THR A 152 2.18 -15.98 11.16
N LEU A 153 0.96 -16.52 11.02
CA LEU A 153 0.62 -17.87 11.46
C LEU A 153 1.32 -18.95 10.63
N LEU A 154 1.34 -18.82 9.30
CA LEU A 154 1.83 -19.87 8.40
C LEU A 154 3.32 -19.75 8.04
N SER A 155 3.92 -18.57 8.24
CA SER A 155 5.34 -18.31 7.92
C SER A 155 6.29 -19.30 8.59
N GLY A 156 5.92 -19.83 9.75
CA GLY A 156 6.72 -20.84 10.42
C GLY A 156 6.67 -22.20 9.76
N ALA A 157 5.48 -22.67 9.37
CA ALA A 157 5.33 -23.92 8.63
C ALA A 157 6.03 -23.85 7.26
N LEU A 158 5.96 -22.71 6.58
CA LEU A 158 6.70 -22.46 5.34
C LEU A 158 8.23 -22.46 5.52
N ALA A 159 8.72 -22.17 6.72
CA ALA A 159 10.14 -22.17 7.08
C ALA A 159 10.59 -23.45 7.81
N ALA A 160 9.70 -24.43 8.00
CA ALA A 160 10.03 -25.66 8.71
C ALA A 160 10.86 -26.59 7.83
N PRO A 161 11.86 -27.32 8.38
CA PRO A 161 12.58 -28.36 7.63
C PRO A 161 11.67 -29.54 7.22
N PRO A 162 12.09 -30.36 6.24
CA PRO A 162 13.27 -30.18 5.39
C PRO A 162 13.10 -29.02 4.40
N GLU A 163 14.15 -28.23 4.20
CA GLU A 163 14.14 -27.16 3.19
C GLU A 163 14.48 -27.78 1.83
N THR A 164 13.51 -27.74 0.92
CA THR A 164 13.67 -28.14 -0.48
C THR A 164 13.73 -26.88 -1.36
N PRO A 165 14.29 -26.96 -2.59
CA PRO A 165 14.26 -25.83 -3.52
C PRO A 165 12.84 -25.35 -3.83
N ALA A 166 11.88 -26.28 -3.95
CA ALA A 166 10.48 -25.96 -4.19
C ALA A 166 9.88 -25.16 -3.02
N ARG A 167 10.10 -25.59 -1.77
CA ARG A 167 9.63 -24.86 -0.58
C ARG A 167 10.27 -23.50 -0.43
N ALA A 168 11.57 -23.40 -0.69
CA ALA A 168 12.29 -22.13 -0.64
C ALA A 168 11.71 -21.13 -1.66
N GLU A 169 11.37 -21.60 -2.87
CA GLU A 169 10.68 -20.77 -3.87
C GLU A 169 9.28 -20.36 -3.42
N THR A 170 8.48 -21.31 -2.93
CA THR A 170 7.12 -21.05 -2.42
C THR A 170 7.14 -20.03 -1.29
N LYS A 171 8.05 -20.20 -0.32
CA LYS A 171 8.26 -19.25 0.76
C LYS A 171 8.67 -17.88 0.22
N ARG A 172 9.61 -17.82 -0.74
CA ARG A 172 10.04 -16.55 -1.36
C ARG A 172 8.87 -15.83 -2.04
N ARG A 173 8.00 -16.56 -2.73
CA ARG A 173 6.80 -16.01 -3.39
C ARG A 173 5.83 -15.40 -2.37
N VAL A 174 5.56 -16.12 -1.29
CA VAL A 174 4.70 -15.62 -0.19
C VAL A 174 5.33 -14.41 0.50
N ASP A 175 6.63 -14.46 0.78
CA ASP A 175 7.39 -13.36 1.36
C ASP A 175 7.35 -12.12 0.45
N GLU A 176 7.50 -12.30 -0.87
CA GLU A 176 7.42 -11.22 -1.85
C GLU A 176 6.02 -10.60 -1.91
N LEU A 177 4.96 -11.42 -1.92
CA LEU A 177 3.57 -10.95 -1.89
C LEU A 177 3.31 -10.08 -0.65
N ILE A 178 3.74 -10.54 0.52
CA ILE A 178 3.53 -9.85 1.80
C ILE A 178 4.44 -8.62 1.92
N GLY A 179 5.69 -8.73 1.49
CA GLY A 179 6.66 -7.63 1.49
C GLY A 179 6.28 -6.52 0.52
N CYS A 180 5.63 -6.83 -0.59
CA CYS A 180 5.08 -5.84 -1.52
C CYS A 180 3.75 -5.24 -1.05
N ARG A 181 3.07 -5.88 -0.11
CA ARG A 181 1.85 -5.36 0.50
C ARG A 181 2.12 -4.48 1.71
N PHE A 182 3.14 -4.81 2.51
CA PHE A 182 3.38 -4.16 3.80
C PHE A 182 4.80 -3.60 3.96
N VAL A 183 4.91 -2.44 4.62
CA VAL A 183 6.18 -1.91 5.13
C VAL A 183 6.42 -2.35 6.58
N PRO A 184 7.67 -2.62 6.96
CA PRO A 184 8.03 -2.91 8.35
C PRO A 184 7.64 -1.75 9.27
N THR A 185 7.01 -2.07 10.40
CA THR A 185 6.77 -1.12 11.47
C THR A 185 7.76 -1.39 12.61
N LYS A 186 8.16 -0.36 13.36
CA LYS A 186 9.09 -0.52 14.50
C LYS A 186 8.57 -1.48 15.59
N LYS A 187 7.28 -1.83 15.55
CA LYS A 187 6.62 -2.69 16.53
C LYS A 187 6.60 -4.16 16.13
N SER A 188 6.99 -4.53 14.91
CA SER A 188 6.99 -5.94 14.51
C SER A 188 8.23 -6.66 15.02
N MET A 189 8.03 -7.73 15.79
CA MET A 189 9.12 -8.61 16.25
C MET A 189 9.61 -9.59 15.16
N LEU A 190 8.88 -9.69 14.04
CA LEU A 190 9.23 -10.56 12.92
C LEU A 190 10.18 -9.87 11.95
N ALA A 191 11.14 -10.61 11.41
CA ALA A 191 11.93 -10.17 10.27
C ALA A 191 10.99 -9.98 9.07
N PHE A 192 10.85 -8.74 8.61
CA PHE A 192 9.95 -8.40 7.52
C PHE A 192 10.53 -8.80 6.16
N PRO A 193 9.74 -9.46 5.30
CA PRO A 193 10.19 -9.74 3.94
C PRO A 193 10.32 -8.44 3.14
N LYS A 194 11.28 -8.42 2.21
CA LYS A 194 11.53 -7.28 1.33
C LYS A 194 10.77 -7.46 0.02
N CYS A 195 10.19 -6.38 -0.50
CA CYS A 195 9.66 -6.34 -1.86
C CYS A 195 10.80 -6.08 -2.86
N SER A 196 10.83 -6.83 -3.96
CA SER A 196 11.79 -6.64 -5.05
C SER A 196 11.53 -5.34 -5.84
N SER A 197 10.26 -4.96 -5.97
CA SER A 197 9.79 -3.88 -6.85
C SER A 197 8.63 -3.09 -6.21
N PRO A 198 8.88 -2.28 -5.16
CA PRO A 198 7.82 -1.54 -4.50
C PRO A 198 7.23 -0.49 -5.45
N ALA A 199 5.90 -0.36 -5.45
CA ALA A 199 5.26 0.77 -6.09
C ALA A 199 5.68 2.05 -5.34
N THR A 200 6.31 2.99 -6.05
CA THR A 200 6.80 4.23 -5.45
C THR A 200 5.92 5.40 -5.84
N LEU A 201 5.68 6.33 -4.91
CA LEU A 201 4.98 7.59 -5.18
C LEU A 201 5.78 8.55 -6.07
N VAL A 202 7.00 8.19 -6.48
CA VAL A 202 7.92 9.05 -7.24
C VAL A 202 7.26 9.62 -8.51
N PRO A 203 6.55 8.84 -9.35
CA PRO A 203 5.90 9.40 -10.54
C PRO A 203 4.83 10.43 -10.20
N ALA A 204 4.02 10.20 -9.15
CA ALA A 204 3.04 11.17 -8.68
C ALA A 204 3.69 12.44 -8.12
N TYR A 205 4.78 12.31 -7.36
CA TYR A 205 5.52 13.46 -6.85
C TYR A 205 6.20 14.26 -7.96
N VAL A 206 6.75 13.60 -8.98
CA VAL A 206 7.31 14.28 -10.15
C VAL A 206 6.21 15.03 -10.91
N MET A 207 5.07 14.40 -11.17
CA MET A 207 3.93 15.05 -11.83
C MET A 207 3.39 16.24 -11.02
N ALA A 208 3.25 16.09 -9.71
CA ALA A 208 2.82 17.16 -8.82
C ALA A 208 3.85 18.30 -8.74
N GLY A 209 5.15 17.97 -8.67
CA GLY A 209 6.24 18.93 -8.63
C GLY A 209 6.34 19.74 -9.92
N VAL A 210 6.29 19.08 -11.08
CA VAL A 210 6.26 19.74 -12.40
C VAL A 210 5.01 20.61 -12.54
N GLY A 211 3.86 20.17 -12.05
CA GLY A 211 2.61 20.94 -12.03
C GLY A 211 2.62 22.13 -11.07
N ALA A 212 3.41 22.08 -9.98
CA ALA A 212 3.49 23.14 -8.98
C ALA A 212 4.32 24.35 -9.45
N VAL A 213 5.37 24.13 -10.26
CA VAL A 213 6.21 25.22 -10.80
C VAL A 213 5.40 26.30 -11.55
N PRO A 214 4.57 25.97 -12.57
CA PRO A 214 3.78 26.98 -13.27
C PRO A 214 2.75 27.66 -12.37
N LEU A 215 2.17 26.93 -11.40
CA LEU A 215 1.26 27.52 -10.41
C LEU A 215 1.96 28.57 -9.55
N LEU A 216 3.16 28.26 -9.04
CA LEU A 216 3.97 29.17 -8.25
C LEU A 216 4.39 30.41 -9.06
N VAL A 217 4.71 30.26 -10.34
CA VAL A 217 4.99 31.39 -11.25
C VAL A 217 3.76 32.29 -11.39
N VAL A 218 2.57 31.71 -11.58
CA VAL A 218 1.30 32.46 -11.68
C VAL A 218 0.98 33.20 -10.38
N LEU A 219 1.10 32.54 -9.24
CA LEU A 219 0.87 33.14 -7.92
C LEU A 219 1.89 34.25 -7.61
N GLY A 220 3.17 34.01 -7.92
CA GLY A 220 4.22 35.02 -7.81
C GLY A 220 3.93 36.25 -8.67
N ALA A 221 3.50 36.05 -9.92
CA ALA A 221 3.11 37.15 -10.80
C ALA A 221 1.93 37.97 -10.25
N LEU A 222 0.93 37.33 -9.61
CA LEU A 222 -0.20 38.01 -8.98
C LEU A 222 0.23 38.83 -7.76
N VAL A 223 1.03 38.24 -6.85
CA VAL A 223 1.45 38.88 -5.60
C VAL A 223 2.43 40.03 -5.86
N PHE A 224 3.43 39.84 -6.72
CA PHE A 224 4.45 40.85 -7.00
C PHE A 224 4.01 41.87 -8.06
N GLY A 225 3.14 41.48 -9.00
CA GLY A 225 2.53 42.39 -9.98
C GLY A 225 1.63 43.44 -9.32
N GLY A 226 0.84 43.05 -8.32
CA GLY A 226 -0.02 43.98 -7.57
C GLY A 226 0.72 45.02 -6.73
N ARG A 227 1.91 44.69 -6.20
CA ARG A 227 2.71 45.61 -5.38
C ARG A 227 3.38 46.74 -6.18
N ARG A 228 3.81 46.48 -7.42
CA ARG A 228 4.38 47.53 -8.28
C ARG A 228 3.35 48.58 -8.67
N SER A 229 2.09 48.19 -8.84
CA SER A 229 1.03 49.12 -9.20
C SER A 229 0.63 50.06 -8.06
N ARG A 230 0.79 49.66 -6.79
CA ARG A 230 0.50 50.53 -5.63
C ARG A 230 1.60 51.56 -5.34
N ARG A 231 2.88 51.25 -5.61
CA ARG A 231 3.99 52.21 -5.41
C ARG A 231 4.07 53.29 -6.49
N ALA A 232 3.41 53.12 -7.63
CA ALA A 232 3.33 54.13 -8.68
C ALA A 232 2.16 55.11 -8.48
N ALA A 233 1.31 54.89 -7.47
CA ALA A 233 0.13 55.70 -7.16
C ALA A 233 0.31 56.55 -5.88
N THR A 234 1.52 56.59 -5.33
CA THR A 234 1.96 57.45 -4.21
C THR A 234 3.13 58.29 -4.68
#